data_AF-A0A940UH76-F1
#
_entry.id   AF-A0A940UH76-F1
#
_cell.length_a   1.000
_cell.length_b   1.000
_cell.length_c   1.000
_cell.angle_alpha   90.00
_cell.angle_beta   90.00
_cell.angle_gamma   90.00
#
_symmetry.space_group_name_H-M   'P 1'
#
loop_
_entity.id
_entity.type
_entity.pdbx_description
1 polymer ?
#
loop_
_entity_poly.entity_id
_entity_poly.type
_entity_poly.pdbx_seq_one_letter_code
_entity_poly.pdbx_strand_id
1 'polypeptide(L)'
;KERPEWYNTLTTNCTTNVVKHVRAFGVDLRYSWKVLLSGYIARYVYDLGGLDTRLSFEELKKRGYVNPRAQAIGDDPDFSRKIREGLPIPQ
;
A
#
# COMPACT_ATOMS: atom_id res chain seq x y z
N LYS A 1 -8.13 -31.72 -0.92
CA LYS A 1 -8.94 -30.69 -0.21
C LYS A 1 -10.41 -31.01 -0.49
N GLU A 2 -11.17 -31.45 0.52
CA GLU A 2 -12.59 -31.86 0.36
C GLU A 2 -13.59 -30.70 0.45
N ARG A 3 -13.12 -29.47 0.74
CA ARG A 3 -13.91 -28.24 0.69
C ARG A 3 -13.15 -27.16 -0.06
N PRO A 4 -13.58 -26.75 -1.27
CA PRO A 4 -12.96 -25.65 -1.98
C PRO A 4 -13.22 -24.33 -1.25
N GLU A 5 -12.19 -23.49 -1.16
CA GLU A 5 -12.33 -22.11 -0.67
C GLU A 5 -12.75 -21.23 -1.84
N TRP A 6 -13.88 -20.56 -1.70
CA TRP A 6 -14.39 -19.62 -2.69
C TRP A 6 -13.90 -18.22 -2.34
N TYR A 7 -13.07 -17.66 -3.21
CA TYR A 7 -12.49 -16.33 -3.05
C TYR A 7 -13.32 -15.32 -3.84
N ASN A 8 -13.83 -14.30 -3.16
CA ASN A 8 -14.56 -13.20 -3.79
C ASN A 8 -13.61 -12.02 -3.97
N THR A 9 -13.42 -11.54 -5.20
CA THR A 9 -12.53 -10.41 -5.53
C THR A 9 -12.86 -9.13 -4.75
N LEU A 10 -14.12 -8.94 -4.33
CA LEU A 10 -14.52 -7.79 -3.52
C LEU A 10 -14.04 -7.89 -2.07
N THR A 11 -13.93 -9.11 -1.51
CA THR A 11 -13.59 -9.32 -0.08
C THR A 11 -12.21 -9.93 0.12
N THR A 12 -11.61 -10.50 -0.93
CA THR A 12 -10.32 -11.18 -0.90
C THR A 12 -9.46 -10.68 -2.06
N ASN A 13 -8.97 -9.46 -1.90
CA ASN A 13 -7.98 -8.86 -2.79
C ASN A 13 -6.79 -8.33 -1.97
N CYS A 14 -5.78 -7.81 -2.68
CA CYS A 14 -4.57 -7.28 -2.05
C CYS A 14 -4.85 -6.17 -1.02
N THR A 15 -5.95 -5.42 -1.15
CA THR A 15 -6.30 -4.30 -0.27
C THR A 15 -7.17 -4.72 0.91
N THR A 16 -8.22 -5.52 0.67
CA THR A 16 -9.12 -5.99 1.72
C THR A 16 -8.42 -6.95 2.69
N ASN A 17 -7.47 -7.74 2.20
CA ASN A 17 -6.60 -8.55 3.06
C ASN A 17 -5.73 -7.66 3.95
N VAL A 18 -5.12 -6.59 3.42
CA VAL A 18 -4.31 -5.65 4.23
C VAL A 18 -5.16 -4.96 5.29
N VAL A 19 -6.36 -4.46 4.94
CA VAL A 19 -7.27 -3.84 5.92
C VAL A 19 -7.68 -4.83 7.01
N LYS A 20 -7.94 -6.09 6.67
CA LYS A 20 -8.23 -7.13 7.65
C LYS A 20 -7.06 -7.31 8.64
N HIS A 21 -5.82 -7.35 8.15
CA HIS A 21 -4.64 -7.46 9.01
C HIS A 21 -4.47 -6.22 9.90
N VAL A 22 -4.55 -5.02 9.33
CA VAL A 22 -4.36 -3.75 10.05
C VAL A 22 -5.40 -3.57 11.17
N ARG A 23 -6.66 -3.96 10.92
CA ARG A 23 -7.71 -3.97 11.96
C ARG A 23 -7.44 -4.98 13.07
N ALA A 24 -6.87 -6.15 12.74
CA ALA A 24 -6.48 -7.14 13.74
C ALA A 24 -5.39 -6.61 14.69
N PHE A 25 -4.59 -5.64 14.23
CA PHE A 25 -3.59 -4.93 15.04
C PHE A 25 -4.14 -3.69 15.79
N GLY A 26 -5.46 -3.46 15.78
CA GLY A 26 -6.11 -2.40 16.57
C GLY A 26 -6.18 -1.03 15.90
N VAL A 27 -5.84 -0.91 14.62
CA VAL A 27 -6.00 0.34 13.87
C VAL A 27 -7.45 0.48 13.38
N ASP A 28 -8.15 1.51 13.84
CA ASP A 28 -9.51 1.81 13.40
C ASP A 28 -9.53 2.47 12.02
N LEU A 29 -9.58 1.63 10.98
CA LEU A 29 -9.79 2.06 9.60
C LEU A 29 -11.29 2.16 9.31
N ARG A 30 -11.81 3.39 9.33
CA ARG A 30 -13.21 3.71 8.95
C ARG A 30 -13.55 3.12 7.58
N TYR A 31 -14.63 2.36 7.47
CA TYR A 31 -15.06 1.78 6.18
C TYR A 31 -15.16 2.87 5.10
N SER A 32 -14.40 2.71 4.01
CA SER A 32 -14.47 3.56 2.82
C SER A 32 -14.55 2.67 1.58
N TRP A 33 -15.41 3.03 0.63
CA TRP A 33 -15.46 2.38 -0.68
C TRP A 33 -14.10 2.40 -1.40
N LYS A 34 -13.21 3.34 -1.04
CA LYS A 34 -11.82 3.43 -1.48
C LYS A 34 -10.98 2.18 -1.12
N VAL A 35 -11.41 1.38 -0.14
CA VAL A 35 -10.76 0.10 0.25
C VAL A 35 -11.08 -1.03 -0.73
N LEU A 36 -12.20 -0.94 -1.45
CA LEU A 36 -12.62 -1.98 -2.41
C LEU A 36 -11.86 -1.88 -3.73
N LEU A 37 -11.29 -0.70 -4.03
CA LEU A 37 -10.53 -0.44 -5.25
C LEU A 37 -9.07 -0.19 -4.87
N SER A 38 -8.20 -1.16 -5.13
CA SER A 38 -6.78 -1.11 -4.75
C SER A 38 -6.05 0.15 -5.24
N GLY A 39 -6.53 0.81 -6.31
CA GLY A 39 -5.99 2.08 -6.79
C GLY A 39 -6.17 3.28 -5.83
N TYR A 40 -7.09 3.19 -4.85
CA TYR A 40 -7.43 4.30 -3.96
C TYR A 40 -6.90 4.14 -2.54
N ILE A 41 -6.35 2.97 -2.18
CA ILE A 41 -5.85 2.71 -0.82
C ILE A 41 -4.76 3.72 -0.42
N ALA A 42 -3.84 4.05 -1.35
CA ALA A 42 -2.78 5.01 -1.08
C ALA A 42 -3.35 6.40 -0.71
N ARG A 43 -4.38 6.85 -1.43
CA ARG A 43 -5.05 8.13 -1.12
C ARG A 43 -5.81 8.05 0.20
N TYR A 44 -6.46 6.92 0.48
CA TYR A 44 -7.15 6.72 1.75
C TYR A 44 -6.19 6.74 2.96
N VAL A 45 -5.02 6.09 2.87
CA VAL A 45 -4.01 6.13 3.94
C VAL A 45 -3.41 7.53 4.09
N TYR A 46 -3.20 8.26 2.98
CA TYR A 46 -2.81 9.66 3.00
C TYR A 46 -3.84 10.54 3.73
N ASP A 47 -5.13 10.38 3.42
CA ASP A 47 -6.22 11.12 4.05
C ASP A 47 -6.31 10.83 5.57
N LEU A 48 -5.82 9.67 6.02
CA LEU A 48 -5.73 9.28 7.44
C LEU A 48 -4.43 9.73 8.12
N GLY A 49 -3.51 10.38 7.41
CA GLY A 49 -2.21 10.79 7.95
C GLY A 49 -1.18 9.67 8.10
N GLY A 50 -1.42 8.49 7.51
CA GLY A 50 -0.48 7.37 7.55
C GLY A 50 0.67 7.47 6.53
N LEU A 51 0.72 8.55 5.75
CA LEU A 51 1.77 8.87 4.78
C LEU A 51 2.26 10.30 5.01
N ASP A 52 3.38 10.68 4.39
CA ASP A 52 3.95 12.02 4.52
C ASP A 52 3.01 13.11 3.92
N THR A 53 2.26 13.78 4.79
CA THR A 53 1.27 14.82 4.45
C THR A 53 1.89 16.22 4.28
N ARG A 54 3.21 16.36 4.42
CA ARG A 54 3.93 17.62 4.11
C ARG A 54 3.98 17.89 2.60
N LEU A 55 3.89 16.82 1.81
CA LEU A 55 3.82 16.87 0.35
C LEU A 55 2.38 16.68 -0.09
N SER A 56 1.97 17.30 -1.20
CA SER A 56 0.68 16.96 -1.81
C SER A 56 0.67 15.48 -2.20
N PHE A 57 -0.51 14.85 -2.19
CA PHE A 57 -0.64 13.44 -2.57
C PHE A 57 -0.06 13.15 -3.97
N GLU A 58 -0.22 14.07 -4.93
CA GLU A 58 0.34 13.91 -6.28
C GLU A 58 1.87 13.93 -6.28
N GLU A 59 2.48 14.83 -5.50
CA GLU A 59 3.94 14.89 -5.38
C GLU A 59 4.48 13.66 -4.64
N LEU A 60 3.81 13.24 -3.57
CA LEU A 60 4.14 12.02 -2.84
C LEU A 60 4.06 10.79 -3.76
N LYS A 61 3.00 10.68 -4.57
CA LYS A 61 2.82 9.59 -5.54
C LYS A 61 3.92 9.60 -6.60
N LYS A 62 4.30 10.77 -7.09
CA LYS A 62 5.42 10.93 -8.04
C LYS A 62 6.74 10.47 -7.43
N ARG A 63 7.04 10.87 -6.18
CA ARG A 63 8.27 10.44 -5.47
C ARG A 63 8.25 8.97 -5.09
N GLY A 64 7.07 8.41 -4.81
CA GLY A 64 6.87 7.00 -4.50
C GLY A 64 6.87 6.07 -5.72
N TYR A 65 7.01 6.60 -6.95
CA TYR A 65 7.04 5.79 -8.15
C TYR A 65 8.40 5.10 -8.32
N VAL A 66 8.54 3.92 -7.68
CA VAL A 66 9.80 3.18 -7.63
C VAL A 66 10.06 2.28 -8.84
N ASN A 67 9.11 2.10 -9.76
CA ASN A 67 9.28 1.14 -10.86
C ASN A 67 10.56 1.36 -11.69
N PRO A 68 10.92 2.59 -12.12
CA PRO A 68 12.14 2.80 -12.89
C PRO A 68 13.40 2.47 -12.06
N ARG A 69 13.37 2.79 -10.76
CA ARG A 69 14.46 2.47 -9.83
C ARG A 69 14.60 0.95 -9.64
N ALA A 70 13.48 0.25 -9.44
CA ALA A 70 13.47 -1.20 -9.29
C ALA A 70 14.02 -1.89 -10.55
N GLN A 71 13.61 -1.43 -11.72
CA GLN A 71 14.13 -1.93 -13.01
C GLN A 71 15.64 -1.68 -13.15
N ALA A 72 16.13 -0.52 -12.72
CA ALA A 72 17.54 -0.20 -12.78
C ALA A 72 18.41 -1.02 -11.81
N ILE A 73 17.86 -1.44 -10.65
CA ILE A 73 18.59 -2.24 -9.66
C ILE A 73 18.70 -3.72 -10.07
N GLY A 74 17.65 -4.30 -10.65
CA GLY A 74 17.63 -5.71 -11.05
C GLY A 74 17.71 -6.69 -9.87
N ASP A 75 18.45 -7.78 -10.01
CA ASP A 75 18.53 -8.88 -9.03
C ASP A 75 19.57 -8.66 -7.92
N ASP A 76 19.79 -7.40 -7.54
CA ASP A 76 20.77 -7.03 -6.53
C ASP A 76 20.40 -7.62 -5.14
N PRO A 77 21.34 -8.24 -4.41
CA PRO A 77 21.06 -8.76 -3.06
C PRO A 77 20.54 -7.70 -2.07
N ASP A 78 20.90 -6.43 -2.27
CA ASP A 78 20.44 -5.30 -1.47
C ASP A 78 19.18 -4.63 -2.04
N PHE A 79 18.48 -5.24 -3.00
CA PHE A 79 17.32 -4.66 -3.70
C PHE A 79 16.34 -3.97 -2.74
N SER A 80 15.94 -4.67 -1.68
CA SER A 80 15.03 -4.17 -0.65
C SER A 80 15.50 -2.85 -0.01
N ARG A 81 16.78 -2.72 0.28
CA ARG A 81 17.34 -1.50 0.88
C ARG A 81 17.38 -0.39 -0.16
N LYS A 82 17.97 -0.67 -1.33
CA LYS A 82 18.19 0.28 -2.43
C LYS A 82 16.90 0.88 -2.99
N ILE A 83 15.82 0.11 -3.12
CA ILE A 83 14.55 0.65 -3.62
C ILE A 83 13.93 1.70 -2.67
N ARG A 84 14.22 1.64 -1.36
CA ARG A 84 13.64 2.51 -0.34
C ARG A 84 14.45 3.77 -0.06
N GLU A 85 15.66 3.87 -0.61
CA GLU A 85 16.54 5.03 -0.39
C GLU A 85 15.90 6.32 -0.91
N GLY A 86 15.88 7.36 -0.07
CA GLY A 86 15.34 8.68 -0.42
C GLY A 86 13.82 8.74 -0.63
N LEU A 87 13.06 7.71 -0.25
CA LEU A 87 11.60 7.79 -0.24
C LEU A 87 11.11 8.71 0.89
N PRO A 88 10.03 9.49 0.67
CA PRO A 88 9.41 10.26 1.74
C PRO A 88 8.89 9.33 2.85
N ILE A 89 9.28 9.61 4.09
CA ILE A 89 8.81 8.89 5.28
C ILE A 89 7.87 9.79 6.10
N PRO A 90 6.71 9.28 6.54
CA PRO A 90 5.90 9.97 7.53
C PRO A 90 6.69 10.14 8.85
N GLN A 91 6.42 11.22 9.57
CA GLN A 91 6.98 11.45 10.92
C GLN A 91 6.13 10.77 11.99
#